data_AF-A0A1Y1WXP2-F1
#
_entry.id   AF-A0A1Y1WXP2-F1
#
_cell.length_a   1.000
_cell.length_b   1.000
_cell.length_c   1.000
_cell.angle_alpha   90.00
_cell.angle_beta   90.00
_cell.angle_gamma   90.00
#
_symmetry.space_group_name_H-M   'P 1'
#
loop_
_entity.id
_entity.type
_entity.pdbx_description
1 polymer ?
#
loop_
_entity_poly.entity_id
_entity_poly.type
_entity_poly.pdbx_seq_one_letter_code
_entity_poly.pdbx_strand_id
1 'polypeptide(L)' 'QCDICNKAFSRKYDLIRHRRIHTGDKPYVCEVCGRGFTRSDHRDIHIRRNPCGQTTKYKEILQKADNKRKRI' A
#
# COMPACT_ATOMS: atom_id res chain seq x y z
N GLN A 1 0.75 -22.64 10.79
CA GLN A 1 -0.45 -22.90 9.97
C GLN A 1 -1.49 -21.82 10.24
N CYS A 2 -2.38 -21.51 9.30
CA CYS A 2 -3.52 -20.61 9.49
C CYS A 2 -4.59 -21.29 10.33
N ASP A 3 -5.07 -20.59 11.36
CA ASP A 3 -6.11 -21.01 12.30
C ASP A 3 -7.51 -21.11 11.65
N ILE A 4 -7.73 -20.42 10.53
CA ILE A 4 -9.05 -20.32 9.90
C ILE A 4 -9.21 -21.30 8.73
N CYS A 5 -8.18 -21.46 7.90
CA CYS A 5 -8.25 -22.29 6.69
C CYS A 5 -7.19 -23.40 6.63
N ASN A 6 -6.45 -23.64 7.72
CA ASN A 6 -5.43 -24.70 7.82
C ASN A 6 -4.29 -24.63 6.80
N LYS A 7 -4.12 -23.52 6.08
CA LYS A 7 -3.02 -23.34 5.14
C LYS A 7 -1.68 -23.24 5.86
N ALA A 8 -0.70 -24.04 5.44
CA ALA A 8 0.66 -24.02 5.98
C ALA A 8 1.51 -22.91 5.34
N PHE A 9 2.41 -22.33 6.14
CA PHE A 9 3.37 -21.31 5.71
C PHE A 9 4.71 -21.60 6.38
N SER A 10 5.80 -21.49 5.62
CA SER A 10 7.16 -21.71 6.12
C SER A 10 7.69 -20.56 6.98
N ARG A 11 7.16 -19.34 6.79
CA ARG A 11 7.62 -18.13 7.50
C ARG A 11 6.47 -17.48 8.26
N LYS A 12 6.75 -17.02 9.48
CA LYS A 12 5.75 -16.38 10.37
C LYS A 12 5.12 -15.13 9.74
N TYR A 13 5.89 -14.30 9.05
CA TYR A 13 5.37 -13.08 8.43
C TYR A 13 4.40 -13.39 7.27
N ASP A 14 4.62 -14.48 6.53
CA ASP A 14 3.72 -14.91 5.44
C ASP A 14 2.37 -15.36 6.01
N LEU A 15 2.39 -16.08 7.15
CA LEU A 15 1.19 -16.45 7.90
C LEU A 15 0.44 -15.21 8.41
N ILE A 16 1.12 -14.27 9.05
CA ILE A 16 0.50 -13.03 9.56
C ILE A 16 -0.13 -12.24 8.41
N ARG A 17 0.58 -12.09 7.29
CA ARG A 17 0.07 -11.43 6.09
C ARG A 17 -1.14 -12.16 5.52
N HIS A 18 -1.13 -13.48 5.49
CA HIS A 18 -2.24 -14.28 5.02
C HIS A 18 -3.50 -14.10 5.87
N ARG A 19 -3.37 -14.01 7.20
CA ARG A 19 -4.52 -13.80 8.11
C ARG A 19 -5.34 -12.54 7.78
N ARG A 20 -4.70 -11.52 7.17
CA ARG A 20 -5.38 -10.30 6.70
C ARG A 20 -6.47 -10.56 5.66
N ILE A 21 -6.41 -11.69 4.94
CA ILE A 21 -7.46 -12.10 3.99
C ILE A 21 -8.75 -12.46 4.73
N HIS A 22 -8.64 -13.02 5.94
CA HIS A 22 -9.79 -13.38 6.76
C HIS A 22 -10.32 -12.22 7.58
N THR A 23 -9.44 -11.37 8.13
CA THR A 23 -9.87 -10.20 8.91
C THR A 23 -10.31 -9.04 8.02
N GLY A 24 -9.93 -9.04 6.75
CA GLY A 24 -10.14 -7.91 5.85
C GLY A 24 -9.15 -6.75 6.08
N ASP A 25 -8.14 -6.92 6.95
CA ASP A 25 -7.19 -5.86 7.29
C ASP A 25 -6.41 -5.37 6.07
N LYS A 26 -6.48 -4.06 5.84
CA LYS A 26 -5.80 -3.37 4.73
C LYS A 26 -4.96 -2.22 5.26
N PRO A 27 -3.85 -2.50 5.96
CA PRO A 27 -3.06 -1.46 6.62
C PRO A 27 -2.34 -0.53 5.65
N TYR A 28 -2.17 -0.92 4.39
CA TYR A 28 -1.50 -0.09 3.39
C TYR A 28 -2.53 0.65 2.55
N VAL A 29 -2.78 1.90 2.91
CA VAL A 29 -3.75 2.75 2.21
C VAL A 29 -3.01 3.62 1.18
N CYS A 30 -3.63 3.80 0.01
CA CYS A 30 -3.24 4.84 -0.92
C CYS A 30 -3.81 6.18 -0.45
N GLU A 31 -2.96 7.11 -0.02
CA GLU A 31 -3.40 8.42 0.50
C GLU A 31 -4.08 9.30 -0.57
N VAL A 32 -3.94 8.94 -1.84
CA VAL A 32 -4.53 9.71 -2.96
C VAL A 32 -6.00 9.34 -3.17
N CYS A 33 -6.34 8.05 -3.20
CA CYS A 33 -7.69 7.55 -3.53
C CYS A 33 -8.33 6.73 -2.40
N GLY A 34 -7.69 6.61 -1.24
CA GLY A 34 -8.21 5.88 -0.08
C GLY A 34 -8.26 4.36 -0.22
N ARG A 35 -7.79 3.79 -1.35
CA ARG A 35 -7.83 2.35 -1.58
C ARG A 35 -6.88 1.63 -0.61
N GLY A 36 -7.42 0.71 0.18
CA GLY A 36 -6.65 -0.14 1.08
C GLY A 36 -6.11 -1.41 0.40
N PHE A 37 -4.90 -1.81 0.79
CA PHE A 37 -4.20 -3.00 0.33
C PHE A 37 -3.71 -3.83 1.52
N THR A 38 -3.68 -5.15 1.35
CA THR A 38 -3.16 -6.10 2.36
C THR A 38 -1.63 -6.14 2.38
N ARG A 39 -0.98 -5.61 1.32
CA ARG A 39 0.48 -5.60 1.10
C ARG A 39 0.98 -4.25 0.59
N SER A 40 2.17 -3.84 1.01
CA SER A 40 2.81 -2.59 0.60
C SER A 40 3.19 -2.61 -0.87
N ASP A 41 3.80 -3.69 -1.36
CA ASP A 41 4.20 -3.82 -2.76
C ASP A 41 3.02 -3.70 -3.74
N HIS A 42 1.85 -4.23 -3.36
CA HIS A 42 0.62 -4.05 -4.15
C HIS A 42 0.15 -2.59 -4.17
N ARG A 43 0.22 -1.89 -3.03
CA ARG A 43 -0.06 -0.45 -2.93
C ARG A 43 0.93 0.36 -3.77
N ASP A 44 2.21 0.01 -3.74
CA ASP A 44 3.28 0.72 -4.44
C ASP A 44 3.20 0.49 -5.95
N ILE A 45 2.89 -0.73 -6.41
CA ILE A 45 2.60 -1.02 -7.82
C ILE A 45 1.37 -0.26 -8.27
N HIS A 46 0.32 -0.20 -7.43
CA HIS A 46 -0.86 0.60 -7.73
C HIS A 46 -0.50 2.07 -7.93
N ILE A 47 0.22 2.69 -7.00
CA ILE A 47 0.67 4.09 -7.14
C ILE A 47 1.52 4.30 -8.40
N ARG A 48 2.44 3.38 -8.71
CA ARG A 48 3.36 3.52 -9.86
C ARG A 48 2.71 3.28 -11.22
N ARG A 49 1.88 2.24 -11.35
CA ARG A 49 1.31 1.79 -12.63
C ARG A 49 -0.06 2.38 -12.92
N ASN A 50 -0.84 2.64 -11.88
CA ASN A 50 -2.20 3.14 -12.00
C ASN A 50 -2.29 4.39 -11.13
N PRO A 51 -1.76 5.53 -11.62
CA PRO A 51 -1.74 6.73 -10.82
C PRO A 51 -3.18 6.97 -10.36
N CYS A 52 -3.39 7.06 -9.05
CA CYS A 52 -4.64 7.60 -8.50
C CYS A 52 -4.80 9.10 -8.83
N GLY A 53 -4.34 9.52 -10.01
CA GLY A 53 -3.95 10.87 -10.39
C GLY A 53 -4.24 11.17 -11.86
N GLN A 54 -5.38 10.70 -12.38
CA GLN A 54 -6.11 11.56 -13.33
C GLN A 54 -6.73 12.79 -12.64
N THR A 55 -6.58 12.94 -11.32
CA THR A 55 -6.91 14.17 -10.61
C THR A 55 -5.65 14.86 -10.07
N THR A 56 -5.62 16.17 -10.28
CA THR A 56 -4.59 17.21 -10.15
C THR A 56 -3.68 17.20 -8.91
N LYS A 57 -3.96 16.36 -7.90
CA LYS A 57 -3.33 16.41 -6.56
C LYS A 57 -1.93 15.77 -6.49
N TYR A 58 -1.61 14.80 -7.35
CA TYR A 58 -0.29 14.14 -7.37
C TYR A 58 0.84 15.06 -7.88
N LYS A 59 0.54 15.99 -8.80
CA LYS A 59 1.50 17.01 -9.26
C LYS A 59 1.87 18.00 -8.15
N GLU A 60 0.92 18.36 -7.27
CA GLU A 60 1.16 19.28 -6.16
C GLU A 60 2.05 18.68 -5.05
N ILE A 61 1.97 17.38 -4.81
CA ILE A 61 2.79 16.69 -3.80
C ILE A 61 4.25 16.59 -4.28
N LEU A 62 4.48 16.34 -5.57
CA LEU A 62 5.83 16.33 -6.17
C LEU A 62 6.44 17.73 -6.23
N GLN A 63 5.66 18.76 -6.59
CA GLN A 63 6.12 20.16 -6.59
C GLN A 63 6.63 20.63 -5.21
N LYS A 64 6.02 20.14 -4.12
CA LYS A 64 6.45 20.46 -2.74
C LYS A 64 7.74 19.74 -2.34
N ALA A 65 8.02 18.56 -2.90
CA ALA A 65 9.28 17.84 -2.68
C ALA A 65 10.46 18.54 -3.38
N ASP A 66 10.24 19.13 -4.55
CA ASP A 66 11.26 19.90 -5.28
C ASP A 66 11.54 21.28 -4.66
N ASN A 67 10.53 21.94 -4.10
CA ASN A 67 10.71 23.25 -3.45
C ASN A 67 11.48 23.20 -2.13
N LYS A 68 11.65 22.01 -1.52
CA LYS A 68 12.50 21.83 -0.32
C LYS A 68 13.99 21.72 -0.66
N ARG A 69 14.34 21.42 -1.92
CA ARG A 69 15.74 21.33 -2.40
C ARG A 69 16.31 22.63 -2.97
N LYS A 70 15.50 23.70 -3.11
CA LYS A 70 15.94 25.02 -3.60
C LYS A 70 16.09 26.09 -2.49
N ARG A 71 16.06 25.70 -1.21
CA ARG A 71 16.28 26.59 -0.06
C ARG A 71 17.43 26.12 0.86
N ILE A 72 18.45 25.51 0.26
CA ILE A 72 19.82 25.42 0.81
C ILE A 72 20.74 25.93 -0.28
#